data_AF-A0AAV1X3X5-F1
#
_entry.id   AF-A0AAV1X3X5-F1
#
_cell.length_a   1.000
_cell.length_b   1.000
_cell.length_c   1.000
_cell.angle_alpha   90.00
_cell.angle_beta   90.00
_cell.angle_gamma   90.00
#
_symmetry.space_group_name_H-M   'P 1'
#
loop_
_entity.id
_entity.type
_entity.pdbx_description
1 polymer ?
#
loop_
_entity_poly.entity_id
_entity_poly.type
_entity_poly.pdbx_seq_one_letter_code
_entity_poly.pdbx_strand_id
1 'polypeptide(L)'
;MATHKLALIIENPSKQTEFLLVKQTRPPKFDDAEYDSYVDSDLWDLPSVQLNPLQEKLEPHVAVEVAESHLEDFNLREFDVRSALNEIFGQIGFGTVEGGEWKLLKYVKEAAFGPGLPVNIVFIVGKLVAAVNIDLPDSSQWMSVHSCLSWLVEVKPDGNRVGPLVAVGIVTDSSVSAKWKVPPAINYQEYPPGVVLIPMGSRTAKPFRTTNLVVFAPGNIPNDSEDNTFIASGDALIVDPGCLSKFHGELKEVVTALPRRLVVFVTHHHHDHVDGLSVIQKYNPDATLLAHENTMRRISKDDWSLGYTSVTGDEDIYIGGQRLRVIFAPGHTDGHMGLLHRNTNSLIVGDHCVGQGSALLDITSGGNMTEYFQTTYKFLDLSPHALIPMHGRINLWPKQMLCGYLKNRRSREANILKAIEGGAKTLFDTVAYVYADVDRSAWIPASSNVRLHVAHLAQQHKLPKDFSLQTFDSSLVALADNVGKL
;
A
#
# COMPACT_ATOMS: atom_id res chain seq x y z
N MET A 1 19.86 4.52 -7.03
CA MET A 1 20.29 4.66 -5.62
C MET A 1 19.20 4.10 -4.74
N ALA A 2 19.55 3.40 -3.67
CA ALA A 2 18.63 2.89 -2.66
C ALA A 2 19.10 3.37 -1.28
N THR A 3 18.18 3.47 -0.35
CA THR A 3 18.48 3.66 1.07
C THR A 3 18.57 2.29 1.75
N HIS A 4 19.23 2.22 2.91
CA HIS A 4 19.42 0.96 3.63
C HIS A 4 18.89 1.09 5.05
N LYS A 5 18.27 0.03 5.56
CA LYS A 5 17.79 -0.09 6.94
C LYS A 5 18.39 -1.34 7.57
N LEU A 6 18.88 -1.22 8.80
CA LEU A 6 19.30 -2.36 9.61
C LEU A 6 18.10 -2.81 10.45
N ALA A 7 17.72 -4.08 10.34
CA ALA A 7 16.75 -4.74 11.20
C ALA A 7 17.47 -5.78 12.05
N LEU A 8 17.23 -5.75 13.37
CA LEU A 8 17.97 -6.58 14.32
C LEU A 8 17.05 -7.67 14.92
N ILE A 9 17.50 -8.92 14.86
CA ILE A 9 16.86 -10.07 15.48
C ILE A 9 17.65 -10.41 16.72
N ILE A 10 17.16 -9.96 17.87
CA ILE A 10 17.76 -10.25 19.17
C ILE A 10 17.10 -11.53 19.70
N GLU A 11 17.86 -12.61 19.81
CA GLU A 11 17.37 -13.89 20.33
C GLU A 11 17.28 -13.86 21.86
N ASN A 12 16.22 -14.46 22.41
CA ASN A 12 16.05 -14.58 23.86
C ASN A 12 17.12 -15.52 24.44
N PRO A 13 18.00 -15.04 25.35
CA PRO A 13 19.08 -15.85 25.92
C PRO A 13 18.56 -17.05 26.73
N SER A 14 17.37 -16.93 27.32
CA SER A 14 16.76 -17.95 28.18
C SER A 14 15.85 -18.92 27.41
N LYS A 15 15.36 -18.52 26.23
CA LYS A 15 14.44 -19.32 25.40
C LYS A 15 14.75 -19.13 23.93
N GLN A 16 15.62 -19.98 23.39
CA GLN A 16 16.19 -19.86 22.04
C GLN A 16 15.17 -19.87 20.88
N THR A 17 13.88 -20.12 21.14
CA THR A 17 12.80 -20.06 20.14
C THR A 17 12.09 -18.71 20.06
N GLU A 18 12.52 -17.74 20.87
CA GLU A 18 11.94 -16.40 20.93
C GLU A 18 12.94 -15.32 20.52
N PHE A 19 12.40 -14.20 20.02
CA PHE A 19 13.14 -13.01 19.63
C PHE A 19 12.39 -11.76 20.07
N LEU A 20 13.12 -10.66 20.20
CA LEU A 20 12.59 -9.39 20.68
C LEU A 20 11.79 -8.68 19.59
N LEU A 21 10.55 -8.29 19.90
CA LEU A 21 9.80 -7.31 19.15
C LEU A 21 9.68 -6.00 19.92
N VAL A 22 9.55 -4.91 19.16
CA VAL A 22 9.30 -3.57 19.70
C VAL A 22 8.03 -3.00 19.11
N LYS A 23 7.28 -2.31 19.95
CA LYS A 23 6.04 -1.61 19.61
C LYS A 23 6.39 -0.39 18.77
N GLN A 24 5.86 -0.34 17.56
CA GLN A 24 6.08 0.77 16.64
C GLN A 24 5.31 2.00 17.10
N THR A 25 5.93 3.16 16.97
CA THR A 25 5.30 4.43 17.31
C THR A 25 4.18 4.73 16.31
N ARG A 26 2.97 4.98 16.82
CA ARG A 26 1.85 5.41 15.98
C ARG A 26 2.14 6.79 15.37
N PRO A 27 1.59 7.09 14.18
CA PRO A 27 1.63 8.44 13.64
C PRO A 27 1.03 9.47 14.60
N PRO A 28 1.41 10.75 14.48
CA PRO A 28 0.84 11.83 15.29
C PRO A 28 -0.67 11.94 15.11
N LYS A 29 -1.36 12.34 16.18
CA LYS A 29 -2.79 12.65 16.16
C LYS A 29 -3.10 13.85 15.26
N PHE A 30 -4.37 13.97 14.87
CA PHE A 30 -4.85 15.06 14.04
C PHE A 30 -5.26 16.30 14.84
N ASP A 31 -5.35 16.19 16.17
CA ASP A 31 -5.94 17.18 17.08
C ASP A 31 -7.40 17.49 16.70
N ASP A 32 -8.13 16.44 16.31
CA ASP A 32 -9.53 16.48 15.87
C ASP A 32 -10.25 15.28 16.49
N ALA A 33 -11.26 15.54 17.31
CA ALA A 33 -11.94 14.50 18.09
C ALA A 33 -12.63 13.42 17.23
N GLU A 34 -13.10 13.77 16.04
CA GLU A 34 -13.69 12.79 15.10
C GLU A 34 -12.60 11.84 14.61
N TYR A 35 -11.51 12.38 14.08
CA TYR A 35 -10.44 11.58 13.48
C TYR A 35 -9.61 10.82 14.51
N ASP A 36 -9.34 11.43 15.66
CA ASP A 36 -8.57 10.80 16.74
C ASP A 36 -9.35 9.70 17.47
N SER A 37 -10.66 9.55 17.19
CA SER A 37 -11.45 8.40 17.65
C SER A 37 -11.13 7.12 16.88
N TYR A 38 -10.59 7.23 15.66
CA TYR A 38 -10.19 6.09 14.84
C TYR A 38 -8.75 5.67 15.16
N VAL A 39 -8.60 4.79 16.13
CA VAL A 39 -7.27 4.35 16.61
C VAL A 39 -6.81 3.08 15.88
N ASP A 40 -5.64 3.16 15.25
CA ASP A 40 -4.96 2.00 14.67
C ASP A 40 -4.48 1.00 15.73
N SER A 41 -4.62 -0.28 15.41
CA SER A 41 -4.08 -1.41 16.16
C SER A 41 -2.57 -1.24 16.36
N ASP A 42 -2.09 -1.59 17.54
CA ASP A 42 -0.67 -1.65 17.89
C ASP A 42 0.08 -2.53 16.89
N LEU A 43 1.20 -2.02 16.38
CA LEU A 43 2.06 -2.74 15.45
C LEU A 43 3.36 -3.10 16.16
N TRP A 44 3.73 -4.37 16.12
CA TRP A 44 4.96 -4.89 16.70
C TRP A 44 5.86 -5.39 15.58
N ASP A 45 7.12 -4.99 15.58
CA ASP A 45 8.06 -5.37 14.54
C ASP A 45 9.47 -5.51 15.10
N LEU A 46 10.41 -5.97 14.27
CA LEU A 46 11.82 -6.00 14.65
C LEU A 46 12.34 -4.57 14.89
N PRO A 47 13.19 -4.36 15.92
CA PRO A 47 13.87 -3.08 16.08
C PRO A 47 14.71 -2.79 14.84
N SER A 48 14.60 -1.56 14.32
CA SER A 48 15.28 -1.17 13.09
C SER A 48 15.59 0.31 13.01
N VAL A 49 16.68 0.65 12.32
CA VAL A 49 17.15 2.03 12.11
C VAL A 49 17.73 2.21 10.72
N GLN A 50 17.85 3.46 10.27
CA GLN A 50 18.53 3.78 9.02
C GLN A 50 19.99 3.32 9.09
N LEU A 51 20.44 2.57 8.08
CA LEU A 51 21.84 2.15 7.95
C LEU A 51 22.56 3.12 7.02
N ASN A 52 23.46 3.91 7.58
CA ASN A 52 24.20 4.94 6.86
C ASN A 52 25.53 4.39 6.30
N PRO A 53 25.98 4.87 5.13
CA PRO A 53 27.32 4.56 4.63
C PRO A 53 28.40 4.98 5.63
N LEU A 54 29.48 4.22 5.70
CA LEU A 54 30.63 4.50 6.54
C LEU A 54 31.34 5.77 6.04
N GLN A 55 31.58 6.73 6.93
CA GLN A 55 32.44 7.88 6.63
C GLN A 55 33.91 7.48 6.86
N GLU A 56 34.84 7.99 6.03
CA GLU A 56 36.25 7.56 5.90
C GLU A 56 37.16 7.62 7.16
N LYS A 57 36.63 7.76 8.39
CA LYS A 57 37.44 7.95 9.62
C LYS A 57 36.97 7.20 10.88
N LEU A 58 36.18 6.14 10.77
CA LEU A 58 35.72 5.34 11.94
C LEU A 58 36.38 3.95 11.98
N GLU A 59 37.01 3.61 13.11
CA GLU A 59 37.48 2.26 13.49
C GLU A 59 37.14 1.96 14.97
N PRO A 60 37.01 0.69 15.43
CA PRO A 60 36.96 -0.56 14.67
C PRO A 60 35.52 -1.11 14.55
N HIS A 61 35.33 -1.93 13.51
CA HIS A 61 34.10 -2.61 13.16
C HIS A 61 33.57 -3.50 14.30
N VAL A 62 32.25 -3.54 14.49
CA VAL A 62 31.63 -4.66 15.22
C VAL A 62 31.87 -5.91 14.37
N ALA A 63 32.40 -6.96 14.99
CA ALA A 63 32.58 -8.24 14.32
C ALA A 63 31.20 -8.83 14.01
N VAL A 64 30.76 -8.68 12.75
CA VAL A 64 29.59 -9.36 12.22
C VAL A 64 30.08 -10.51 11.36
N GLU A 65 29.76 -11.73 11.75
CA GLU A 65 30.03 -12.90 10.92
C GLU A 65 29.15 -12.83 9.66
N VAL A 66 29.77 -12.91 8.50
CA VAL A 66 29.08 -12.96 7.21
C VAL A 66 29.35 -14.32 6.60
N ALA A 67 28.30 -15.13 6.43
CA ALA A 67 28.45 -16.42 5.75
C ALA A 67 28.85 -16.22 4.28
N GLU A 68 29.66 -17.12 3.73
CA GLU A 68 30.20 -16.96 2.36
C GLU A 68 29.12 -16.80 1.29
N SER A 69 27.95 -17.42 1.47
CA SER A 69 26.79 -17.33 0.58
C SER A 69 26.15 -15.94 0.47
N HIS A 70 26.49 -14.99 1.34
CA HIS A 70 25.93 -13.63 1.34
C HIS A 70 26.94 -12.55 0.89
N LEU A 71 28.18 -12.93 0.59
CA LEU A 71 29.27 -12.00 0.25
C LEU A 71 29.12 -11.36 -1.14
N GLU A 72 28.42 -12.00 -2.08
CA GLU A 72 28.35 -11.53 -3.47
C GLU A 72 27.33 -10.39 -3.70
N ASP A 73 26.36 -10.22 -2.79
CA ASP A 73 25.21 -9.32 -3.00
C ASP A 73 25.26 -8.01 -2.19
N PHE A 74 26.02 -7.96 -1.09
CA PHE A 74 26.06 -6.81 -0.19
C PHE A 74 27.34 -6.76 0.66
N ASN A 75 28.06 -5.65 0.60
CA ASN A 75 29.26 -5.42 1.40
C ASN A 75 28.92 -4.62 2.67
N LEU A 76 28.70 -5.33 3.78
CA LEU A 76 28.39 -4.72 5.07
C LEU A 76 29.49 -3.76 5.59
N ARG A 77 30.74 -3.89 5.11
CA ARG A 77 31.87 -3.04 5.52
C ARG A 77 31.76 -1.60 5.03
N GLU A 78 30.91 -1.34 4.05
CA GLU A 78 30.65 0.01 3.52
C GLU A 78 29.68 0.82 4.39
N PHE A 79 29.21 0.27 5.51
CA PHE A 79 28.18 0.87 6.36
C PHE A 79 28.60 0.99 7.83
N ASP A 80 28.08 2.02 8.50
CA ASP A 80 28.29 2.23 9.93
C ASP A 80 27.31 1.38 10.77
N VAL A 81 27.58 0.08 10.82
CA VAL A 81 26.79 -0.89 11.57
C VAL A 81 26.84 -0.62 13.08
N ARG A 82 27.96 -0.11 13.60
CA ARG A 82 28.13 0.10 15.04
C ARG A 82 27.20 1.20 15.55
N SER A 83 27.15 2.33 14.85
CA SER A 83 26.22 3.42 15.21
C SER A 83 24.77 2.97 15.10
N ALA A 84 24.43 2.22 14.05
CA ALA A 84 23.08 1.66 13.88
C ALA A 84 22.69 0.70 15.03
N LEU A 85 23.59 -0.20 15.44
CA LEU A 85 23.35 -1.08 16.58
C LEU A 85 23.21 -0.28 17.89
N ASN A 86 24.09 0.69 18.16
CA ASN A 86 23.98 1.54 19.35
C ASN A 86 22.65 2.31 19.40
N GLU A 87 22.17 2.80 18.25
CA GLU A 87 20.88 3.48 18.17
C GLU A 87 19.72 2.54 18.51
N ILE A 88 19.70 1.33 17.94
CA ILE A 88 18.70 0.30 18.27
C ILE A 88 18.72 -0.01 19.77
N PHE A 89 19.90 -0.22 20.35
CA PHE A 89 20.04 -0.53 21.77
C PHE A 89 19.60 0.63 22.68
N GLY A 90 19.85 1.86 22.26
CA GLY A 90 19.33 3.06 22.91
C GLY A 90 17.79 3.11 22.89
N GLN A 91 17.16 2.77 21.76
CA GLN A 91 15.69 2.76 21.62
C GLN A 91 15.00 1.71 22.49
N ILE A 92 15.64 0.55 22.69
CA ILE A 92 15.08 -0.56 23.49
C ILE A 92 15.48 -0.52 24.97
N GLY A 93 16.30 0.46 25.37
CA GLY A 93 16.72 0.66 26.76
C GLY A 93 17.88 -0.23 27.23
N PHE A 94 18.65 -0.85 26.32
CA PHE A 94 19.80 -1.70 26.64
C PHE A 94 21.14 -0.94 26.67
N GLY A 95 21.15 0.37 26.43
CA GLY A 95 22.36 1.20 26.47
C GLY A 95 23.18 1.12 25.17
N THR A 96 24.50 0.97 25.27
CA THR A 96 25.41 0.78 24.12
C THR A 96 25.79 -0.68 23.96
N VAL A 97 26.11 -1.11 22.73
CA VAL A 97 26.54 -2.50 22.49
C VAL A 97 27.90 -2.75 23.14
N GLU A 98 27.91 -3.50 24.24
CA GLU A 98 29.11 -4.06 24.87
C GLU A 98 29.20 -5.56 24.59
N GLY A 99 29.86 -5.93 23.48
CA GLY A 99 29.99 -7.33 23.06
C GLY A 99 28.72 -7.92 22.44
N GLY A 100 28.84 -9.12 21.87
CA GLY A 100 27.79 -9.81 21.12
C GLY A 100 28.34 -10.64 19.97
N GLU A 101 27.74 -11.80 19.74
CA GLU A 101 27.95 -12.57 18.51
C GLU A 101 26.86 -12.16 17.52
N TRP A 102 27.24 -11.35 16.54
CA TRP A 102 26.32 -10.84 15.51
C TRP A 102 26.61 -11.53 14.19
N LYS A 103 25.56 -11.94 13.48
CA LYS A 103 25.68 -12.61 12.18
C LYS A 103 24.76 -11.93 11.17
N LEU A 104 25.26 -11.69 9.95
CA LEU A 104 24.41 -11.28 8.85
C LEU A 104 23.51 -12.47 8.50
N LEU A 105 22.20 -12.29 8.67
CA LEU A 105 21.22 -13.32 8.34
C LEU A 105 20.84 -13.24 6.86
N LYS A 106 20.47 -12.05 6.38
CA LYS A 106 20.07 -11.84 4.99
C LYS A 106 20.03 -10.38 4.59
N TYR A 107 19.99 -10.16 3.28
CA TYR A 107 19.82 -8.87 2.64
C TYR A 107 18.64 -8.92 1.68
N VAL A 108 17.69 -8.00 1.83
CA VAL A 108 16.46 -7.95 1.03
C VAL A 108 16.40 -6.63 0.28
N LYS A 109 16.33 -6.70 -1.05
CA LYS A 109 16.13 -5.53 -1.92
C LYS A 109 14.63 -5.22 -1.99
N GLU A 110 14.25 -3.99 -1.73
CA GLU A 110 12.84 -3.58 -1.86
C GLU A 110 12.50 -3.33 -3.33
N ALA A 111 11.31 -3.74 -3.74
CA ALA A 111 10.77 -3.40 -5.05
C ALA A 111 10.55 -1.87 -5.20
N ALA A 112 10.60 -1.37 -6.43
CA ALA A 112 10.55 0.07 -6.70
C ALA A 112 9.11 0.62 -6.71
N PHE A 113 8.47 0.65 -5.55
CA PHE A 113 7.10 1.17 -5.36
C PHE A 113 6.96 2.67 -5.67
N GLY A 114 8.03 3.44 -5.45
CA GLY A 114 8.05 4.88 -5.67
C GLY A 114 7.11 5.68 -4.74
N PRO A 115 7.13 7.02 -4.83
CA PRO A 115 8.08 7.82 -5.62
C PRO A 115 9.44 7.99 -4.94
N GLY A 116 9.56 7.66 -3.65
CA GLY A 116 10.82 7.65 -2.91
C GLY A 116 11.78 6.55 -3.38
N LEU A 117 13.04 6.63 -2.96
CA LEU A 117 14.02 5.57 -3.23
C LEU A 117 13.58 4.25 -2.56
N PRO A 118 13.92 3.08 -3.15
CA PRO A 118 13.79 1.80 -2.45
C PRO A 118 14.58 1.78 -1.13
N VAL A 119 14.09 1.02 -0.16
CA VAL A 119 14.69 0.81 1.16
C VAL A 119 15.11 -0.66 1.28
N ASN A 120 16.38 -0.95 1.02
CA ASN A 120 16.91 -2.30 1.18
C ASN A 120 17.10 -2.60 2.67
N ILE A 121 16.82 -3.83 3.08
CA ILE A 121 16.85 -4.23 4.49
C ILE A 121 17.98 -5.21 4.72
N VAL A 122 18.82 -4.91 5.69
CA VAL A 122 19.90 -5.76 6.18
C VAL A 122 19.44 -6.37 7.50
N PHE A 123 19.35 -7.70 7.56
CA PHE A 123 18.97 -8.41 8.77
C PHE A 123 20.22 -8.93 9.47
N ILE A 124 20.43 -8.51 10.71
CA ILE A 124 21.45 -9.06 11.60
C ILE A 124 20.76 -9.83 12.72
N VAL A 125 21.29 -10.99 13.06
CA VAL A 125 20.83 -11.82 14.18
C VAL A 125 21.93 -11.95 15.22
N GLY A 126 21.56 -12.01 16.50
CA GLY A 126 22.54 -12.26 17.55
C GLY A 126 21.93 -12.40 18.94
N LYS A 127 22.81 -12.74 19.88
CA LYS A 127 22.48 -12.91 21.31
C LYS A 127 23.16 -11.84 22.14
N LEU A 128 22.47 -11.42 23.19
CA LEU A 128 23.03 -10.55 24.22
C LEU A 128 23.90 -11.39 25.17
N VAL A 129 25.16 -11.01 25.36
CA VAL A 129 26.13 -11.73 26.21
C VAL A 129 25.84 -11.54 27.70
N ALA A 130 25.28 -10.40 28.11
CA ALA A 130 25.08 -10.03 29.51
C ALA A 130 23.61 -10.09 30.01
N ALA A 131 22.67 -10.54 29.18
CA ALA A 131 21.24 -10.37 29.43
C ALA A 131 20.58 -11.61 30.05
N VAL A 132 20.98 -11.99 31.27
CA VAL A 132 20.18 -12.92 32.08
C VAL A 132 19.34 -12.07 33.02
N ASN A 133 18.01 -12.04 32.80
CA ASN A 133 17.00 -11.22 33.52
C ASN A 133 17.00 -9.71 33.18
N ILE A 134 16.79 -9.34 31.91
CA ILE A 134 16.43 -7.94 31.60
C ILE A 134 14.92 -7.77 31.69
N ASP A 135 14.48 -6.85 32.56
CA ASP A 135 13.11 -6.35 32.55
C ASP A 135 12.89 -5.56 31.26
N LEU A 136 12.03 -6.09 30.38
CA LEU A 136 11.68 -5.40 29.15
C LEU A 136 10.75 -4.21 29.44
N PRO A 137 10.92 -3.07 28.76
CA PRO A 137 9.92 -2.00 28.82
C PRO A 137 8.59 -2.49 28.22
N ASP A 138 7.46 -1.87 28.58
CA ASP A 138 6.13 -2.19 28.05
C ASP A 138 6.03 -2.09 26.51
N SER A 139 6.97 -1.40 25.88
CA SER A 139 7.12 -1.28 24.42
C SER A 139 7.92 -2.41 23.79
N SER A 140 8.29 -3.44 24.54
CA SER A 140 9.11 -4.56 24.07
C SER A 140 8.55 -5.89 24.58
N GLN A 141 8.63 -6.94 23.76
CA GLN A 141 8.19 -8.27 24.17
C GLN A 141 8.96 -9.39 23.46
N TRP A 142 9.12 -10.52 24.13
CA TRP A 142 9.63 -11.75 23.53
C TRP A 142 8.51 -12.47 22.78
N MET A 143 8.74 -12.81 21.51
CA MET A 143 7.79 -13.56 20.70
C MET A 143 8.43 -14.73 19.99
N SER A 144 7.66 -15.81 19.83
CA SER A 144 8.04 -16.93 18.98
C SER A 144 7.57 -16.72 17.54
N VAL A 145 8.17 -17.45 16.59
CA VAL A 145 7.73 -17.46 15.18
C VAL A 145 6.26 -17.88 15.08
N HIS A 146 5.86 -18.91 15.83
CA HIS A 146 4.49 -19.41 15.86
C HIS A 146 3.48 -18.36 16.36
N SER A 147 3.83 -17.61 17.40
CA SER A 147 3.00 -16.51 17.92
C SER A 147 2.86 -15.39 16.88
N CYS A 148 3.95 -15.04 16.19
CA CYS A 148 3.91 -14.03 15.13
C CYS A 148 3.04 -14.48 13.95
N LEU A 149 3.14 -15.74 13.56
CA LEU A 149 2.29 -16.35 12.52
C LEU A 149 0.79 -16.27 12.87
N SER A 150 0.42 -16.60 14.10
CA SER A 150 -0.97 -16.44 14.58
C SER A 150 -1.43 -14.99 14.42
N TRP A 151 -0.60 -13.99 14.76
CA TRP A 151 -0.98 -12.57 14.62
C TRP A 151 -1.04 -12.07 13.17
N LEU A 152 -0.33 -12.72 12.24
CA LEU A 152 -0.36 -12.36 10.82
C LEU A 152 -1.58 -12.95 10.08
N VAL A 153 -2.11 -14.09 10.56
CA VAL A 153 -3.16 -14.86 9.88
C VAL A 153 -4.51 -14.80 10.60
N GLU A 154 -4.53 -14.47 11.89
CA GLU A 154 -5.77 -14.34 12.66
C GLU A 154 -6.12 -12.88 12.91
N VAL A 155 -7.29 -12.48 12.44
CA VAL A 155 -7.87 -11.16 12.74
C VAL A 155 -8.36 -11.18 14.18
N LYS A 156 -7.56 -10.65 15.11
CA LYS A 156 -7.94 -10.57 16.53
C LYS A 156 -8.56 -9.21 16.86
N PRO A 157 -9.63 -9.19 17.69
CA PRO A 157 -10.20 -7.93 18.19
C PRO A 157 -9.26 -7.15 19.11
N ASP A 158 -8.26 -7.81 19.71
CA ASP A 158 -7.35 -7.27 20.73
C ASP A 158 -6.27 -6.32 20.19
N GLY A 159 -6.33 -5.99 18.89
CA GLY A 159 -5.66 -4.80 18.35
C GLY A 159 -4.14 -4.88 18.25
N ASN A 160 -3.52 -6.06 18.33
CA ASN A 160 -2.10 -6.22 18.07
C ASN A 160 -1.85 -6.82 16.68
N ARG A 161 -0.83 -6.33 15.99
CA ARG A 161 -0.40 -6.77 14.65
C ARG A 161 1.11 -6.96 14.60
N VAL A 162 1.56 -7.76 13.65
CA VAL A 162 2.99 -7.96 13.35
C VAL A 162 3.37 -7.25 12.06
N GLY A 163 4.47 -6.51 12.09
CA GLY A 163 4.98 -5.72 10.97
C GLY A 163 5.74 -6.52 9.92
N PRO A 164 6.10 -5.85 8.81
CA PRO A 164 6.73 -6.49 7.66
C PRO A 164 8.16 -6.97 7.93
N LEU A 165 8.92 -6.40 8.87
CA LEU A 165 10.29 -6.88 9.11
C LEU A 165 10.29 -8.27 9.74
N VAL A 166 9.36 -8.57 10.64
CA VAL A 166 9.17 -9.94 11.15
C VAL A 166 8.71 -10.87 10.04
N ALA A 167 7.72 -10.46 9.25
CA ALA A 167 7.18 -11.27 8.17
C ALA A 167 8.27 -11.67 7.18
N VAL A 168 8.94 -10.65 6.60
CA VAL A 168 10.01 -10.81 5.63
C VAL A 168 11.25 -11.42 6.27
N GLY A 169 11.59 -11.05 7.50
CA GLY A 169 12.83 -11.41 8.19
C GLY A 169 12.90 -12.85 8.68
N ILE A 170 11.77 -13.39 9.13
CA ILE A 170 11.72 -14.62 9.93
C ILE A 170 10.65 -15.59 9.42
N VAL A 171 9.47 -15.08 9.05
CA VAL A 171 8.27 -15.91 8.83
C VAL A 171 8.21 -16.50 7.41
N THR A 172 8.47 -15.70 6.38
CA THR A 172 8.32 -16.10 4.98
C THR A 172 9.23 -17.28 4.59
N ASP A 173 10.40 -17.41 5.22
CA ASP A 173 11.33 -18.52 4.95
C ASP A 173 10.94 -19.83 5.68
N SER A 174 10.04 -19.77 6.68
CA SER A 174 9.85 -20.87 7.64
C SER A 174 8.51 -21.60 7.57
N SER A 175 7.48 -21.15 6.83
CA SER A 175 6.14 -21.73 7.05
C SER A 175 5.05 -21.66 5.97
N VAL A 176 5.23 -21.05 4.80
CA VAL A 176 4.17 -21.07 3.76
C VAL A 176 4.78 -21.27 2.37
N SER A 177 5.13 -22.52 2.03
CA SER A 177 5.55 -22.87 0.67
C SER A 177 4.37 -22.69 -0.30
N ALA A 178 4.21 -21.50 -0.88
CA ALA A 178 3.39 -21.33 -2.07
C ALA A 178 3.95 -22.26 -3.17
N LYS A 179 3.06 -23.00 -3.87
CA LYS A 179 3.48 -23.78 -5.05
C LYS A 179 3.99 -22.85 -6.15
N TRP A 180 3.44 -21.64 -6.20
CA TRP A 180 3.88 -20.57 -7.06
C TRP A 180 5.07 -19.83 -6.45
N LYS A 181 6.07 -19.53 -7.26
CA LYS A 181 7.18 -18.64 -6.92
C LYS A 181 7.23 -17.52 -7.94
N VAL A 182 7.41 -16.29 -7.47
CA VAL A 182 7.68 -15.14 -8.33
C VAL A 182 8.94 -15.44 -9.16
N PRO A 183 8.94 -15.18 -10.48
CA PRO A 183 10.14 -15.33 -11.30
C PRO A 183 11.36 -14.59 -10.70
N PRO A 184 12.56 -15.20 -10.64
CA PRO A 184 13.71 -14.62 -9.91
C PRO A 184 14.17 -13.24 -10.38
N ALA A 185 13.86 -12.86 -11.62
CA ALA A 185 14.21 -11.55 -12.18
C ALA A 185 13.29 -10.41 -11.71
N ILE A 186 12.16 -10.73 -11.07
CA ILE A 186 11.12 -9.77 -10.70
C ILE A 186 11.26 -9.43 -9.22
N ASN A 187 11.46 -8.14 -8.93
CA ASN A 187 11.45 -7.65 -7.56
C ASN A 187 10.00 -7.54 -7.07
N TYR A 188 9.75 -8.03 -5.86
CA TYR A 188 8.42 -8.03 -5.26
C TYR A 188 8.52 -7.80 -3.75
N GLN A 189 7.37 -7.54 -3.13
CA GLN A 189 7.20 -7.59 -1.68
C GLN A 189 6.04 -8.53 -1.37
N GLU A 190 6.21 -9.41 -0.38
CA GLU A 190 5.11 -10.20 0.17
C GLU A 190 4.78 -9.68 1.58
N TYR A 191 3.67 -8.95 1.70
CA TYR A 191 3.13 -8.55 2.99
C TYR A 191 1.67 -8.08 2.85
N PRO A 192 0.76 -8.51 3.74
CA PRO A 192 0.96 -9.61 4.70
C PRO A 192 1.20 -10.96 4.01
N PRO A 193 1.51 -12.04 4.75
CA PRO A 193 1.79 -13.34 4.15
C PRO A 193 0.70 -13.80 3.18
N GLY A 194 1.11 -14.27 2.01
CA GLY A 194 0.24 -14.67 0.90
C GLY A 194 -0.23 -13.53 -0.02
N VAL A 195 0.15 -12.28 0.27
CA VAL A 195 -0.19 -11.11 -0.56
C VAL A 195 1.08 -10.59 -1.22
N VAL A 196 1.26 -10.91 -2.50
CA VAL A 196 2.45 -10.52 -3.28
C VAL A 196 2.17 -9.26 -4.08
N LEU A 197 3.04 -8.28 -3.96
CA LEU A 197 2.96 -7.00 -4.67
C LEU A 197 4.16 -6.86 -5.59
N ILE A 198 3.89 -6.62 -6.87
CA ILE A 198 4.89 -6.41 -7.91
C ILE A 198 4.64 -5.02 -8.52
N PRO A 199 5.49 -4.01 -8.27
CA PRO A 199 5.32 -2.69 -8.87
C PRO A 199 5.68 -2.74 -10.36
N MET A 200 4.67 -2.85 -11.21
CA MET A 200 4.81 -2.93 -12.66
C MET A 200 4.88 -1.52 -13.25
N GLY A 201 5.87 -1.25 -14.11
CA GLY A 201 5.96 0.08 -14.73
C GLY A 201 4.76 0.35 -15.64
N SER A 202 4.05 1.45 -15.38
CA SER A 202 2.71 1.70 -15.92
C SER A 202 2.54 3.15 -16.40
N ARG A 203 1.40 3.44 -17.04
CA ARG A 203 1.04 4.78 -17.52
C ARG A 203 0.34 5.60 -16.42
N THR A 204 0.97 5.73 -15.26
CA THR A 204 0.41 6.43 -14.12
C THR A 204 0.83 7.90 -14.05
N ALA A 205 0.12 8.69 -13.24
CA ALA A 205 0.44 10.09 -12.98
C ALA A 205 1.66 10.25 -12.07
N LYS A 206 2.41 11.35 -12.26
CA LYS A 206 3.49 11.72 -11.33
C LYS A 206 2.93 11.94 -9.91
N PRO A 207 3.68 11.57 -8.86
CA PRO A 207 5.10 11.20 -8.89
C PRO A 207 5.38 9.71 -9.11
N PHE A 208 4.35 8.89 -9.28
CA PHE A 208 4.49 7.45 -9.47
C PHE A 208 4.96 7.10 -10.87
N ARG A 209 5.50 5.88 -11.01
CA ARG A 209 5.96 5.30 -12.29
C ARG A 209 5.50 3.86 -12.46
N THR A 210 4.76 3.34 -11.48
CA THR A 210 4.40 1.94 -11.35
C THR A 210 2.99 1.83 -10.80
N THR A 211 2.31 0.75 -11.16
CA THR A 211 1.08 0.25 -10.55
C THR A 211 1.39 -1.10 -9.91
N ASN A 212 0.90 -1.33 -8.70
CA ASN A 212 1.11 -2.57 -7.98
C ASN A 212 0.22 -3.66 -8.56
N LEU A 213 0.82 -4.62 -9.25
CA LEU A 213 0.19 -5.90 -9.53
C LEU A 213 0.09 -6.68 -8.21
N VAL A 214 -1.12 -6.99 -7.76
CA VAL A 214 -1.33 -7.80 -6.55
C VAL A 214 -1.64 -9.23 -6.94
N VAL A 215 -0.94 -10.18 -6.35
CA VAL A 215 -1.05 -11.62 -6.66
C VAL A 215 -1.34 -12.41 -5.38
N PHE A 216 -2.37 -13.25 -5.46
CA PHE A 216 -2.66 -14.29 -4.48
C PHE A 216 -2.50 -15.65 -5.13
N ALA A 217 -1.63 -16.50 -4.60
CA ALA A 217 -1.37 -17.84 -5.13
C ALA A 217 -1.05 -18.83 -3.99
N PRO A 218 -2.04 -19.18 -3.14
CA PRO A 218 -1.83 -20.05 -1.98
C PRO A 218 -1.33 -21.45 -2.38
N GLY A 219 -0.42 -22.03 -1.57
CA GLY A 219 0.21 -23.32 -1.87
C GLY A 219 -0.63 -24.56 -1.54
N ASN A 220 -1.52 -24.47 -0.55
CA ASN A 220 -2.42 -25.55 -0.14
C ASN A 220 -3.82 -25.27 -0.68
N ILE A 221 -4.29 -26.15 -1.56
CA ILE A 221 -5.65 -26.14 -2.08
C ILE A 221 -6.39 -27.27 -1.35
N PRO A 222 -7.21 -27.00 -0.32
CA PRO A 222 -8.16 -28.00 0.15
C PRO A 222 -9.09 -28.34 -1.01
N ASN A 223 -9.34 -29.64 -1.25
CA ASN A 223 -10.31 -30.08 -2.24
C ASN A 223 -11.67 -29.43 -1.94
N ASP A 224 -12.19 -28.74 -2.95
CA ASP A 224 -13.57 -28.32 -3.18
C ASP A 224 -14.45 -28.20 -1.93
N SER A 225 -14.59 -26.96 -1.43
CA SER A 225 -15.94 -26.52 -1.07
C SER A 225 -16.54 -25.89 -2.31
N GLU A 226 -17.32 -26.66 -3.06
CA GLU A 226 -18.32 -26.13 -4.00
C GLU A 226 -19.42 -25.41 -3.19
N ASP A 227 -19.04 -24.35 -2.49
CA ASP A 227 -19.99 -23.44 -1.87
C ASP A 227 -20.49 -22.50 -2.97
N ASN A 228 -21.74 -22.72 -3.38
CA ASN A 228 -22.42 -21.91 -4.40
C ASN A 228 -22.63 -20.43 -3.98
N THR A 229 -22.09 -19.99 -2.85
CA THR A 229 -22.15 -18.60 -2.39
C THR A 229 -21.06 -17.69 -2.96
N PHE A 230 -20.00 -18.25 -3.58
CA PHE A 230 -18.94 -17.44 -4.19
C PHE A 230 -19.28 -17.02 -5.63
N ILE A 231 -19.03 -15.75 -5.97
CA ILE A 231 -19.25 -15.23 -7.33
C ILE A 231 -18.22 -15.78 -8.33
N ALA A 232 -17.02 -16.09 -7.86
CA ALA A 232 -15.97 -16.75 -8.61
C ALA A 232 -15.07 -17.58 -7.69
N SER A 233 -14.52 -18.66 -8.23
CA SER A 233 -13.60 -19.55 -7.53
C SER A 233 -12.42 -19.93 -8.42
N GLY A 234 -11.20 -19.76 -7.90
CA GLY A 234 -9.97 -20.09 -8.62
C GLY A 234 -8.82 -20.55 -7.72
N ASP A 235 -7.70 -20.86 -8.35
CA ASP A 235 -6.47 -21.31 -7.69
C ASP A 235 -5.51 -20.13 -7.42
N ALA A 236 -5.69 -19.03 -8.16
CA ALA A 236 -4.94 -17.80 -8.00
C ALA A 236 -5.78 -16.58 -8.40
N LEU A 237 -5.38 -15.41 -7.92
CA LEU A 237 -5.97 -14.12 -8.25
C LEU A 237 -4.87 -13.13 -8.64
N ILE A 238 -5.10 -12.38 -9.72
CA ILE A 238 -4.38 -11.17 -10.08
C ILE A 238 -5.31 -9.96 -9.93
N VAL A 239 -4.82 -8.88 -9.33
CA VAL A 239 -5.50 -7.58 -9.30
C VAL A 239 -4.71 -6.56 -10.11
N ASP A 240 -5.40 -5.84 -11.00
CA ASP A 240 -4.88 -4.73 -11.82
C ASP A 240 -3.59 -5.05 -12.61
N PRO A 241 -3.67 -5.84 -13.71
CA PRO A 241 -2.51 -6.19 -14.53
C PRO A 241 -1.94 -5.05 -15.39
N GLY A 242 -2.32 -3.80 -15.13
CA GLY A 242 -1.92 -2.65 -15.95
C GLY A 242 -0.41 -2.41 -15.92
N CYS A 243 0.19 -2.43 -17.11
CA CYS A 243 1.61 -2.13 -17.30
C CYS A 243 1.87 -1.65 -18.73
N LEU A 244 2.98 -0.93 -18.94
CA LEU A 244 3.39 -0.51 -20.27
C LEU A 244 3.82 -1.73 -21.10
N SER A 245 3.66 -1.66 -22.42
CA SER A 245 3.98 -2.78 -23.33
C SER A 245 5.39 -3.34 -23.19
N LYS A 246 6.37 -2.51 -22.79
CA LYS A 246 7.75 -2.95 -22.54
C LYS A 246 7.89 -3.92 -21.35
N PHE A 247 6.92 -3.96 -20.43
CA PHE A 247 6.85 -4.86 -19.28
C PHE A 247 5.93 -6.07 -19.52
N HIS A 248 5.35 -6.24 -20.71
CA HIS A 248 4.52 -7.42 -21.02
C HIS A 248 5.30 -8.74 -20.93
N GLY A 249 6.62 -8.71 -21.11
CA GLY A 249 7.49 -9.88 -20.90
C GLY A 249 7.50 -10.34 -19.43
N GLU A 250 7.69 -9.40 -18.50
CA GLU A 250 7.64 -9.66 -17.06
C GLU A 250 6.26 -10.13 -16.62
N LEU A 251 5.19 -9.46 -17.09
CA LEU A 251 3.81 -9.88 -16.81
C LEU A 251 3.54 -11.29 -17.33
N LYS A 252 3.99 -11.62 -18.54
CA LYS A 252 3.88 -12.98 -19.09
C LYS A 252 4.58 -14.01 -18.18
N GLU A 253 5.78 -13.73 -17.69
CA GLU A 253 6.50 -14.65 -16.80
C GLU A 253 5.71 -14.90 -15.50
N VAL A 254 5.13 -13.86 -14.91
CA VAL A 254 4.24 -13.98 -13.74
C VAL A 254 3.04 -14.87 -14.07
N VAL A 255 2.33 -14.56 -15.16
CA VAL A 255 1.07 -15.22 -15.54
C VAL A 255 1.27 -16.67 -15.92
N THR A 256 2.33 -16.99 -16.65
CA THR A 256 2.64 -18.36 -17.08
C THR A 256 3.12 -19.24 -15.93
N ALA A 257 3.65 -18.65 -14.86
CA ALA A 257 3.99 -19.37 -13.64
C ALA A 257 2.75 -19.66 -12.77
N LEU A 258 1.68 -18.87 -12.89
CA LEU A 258 0.46 -19.05 -12.08
C LEU A 258 -0.36 -20.28 -12.51
N PRO A 259 -1.16 -20.86 -11.60
CA PRO A 259 -2.15 -21.87 -11.93
C PRO A 259 -3.15 -21.42 -13.02
N ARG A 260 -3.74 -22.39 -13.74
CA ARG A 260 -4.65 -22.12 -14.85
C ARG A 260 -5.98 -21.48 -14.45
N ARG A 261 -6.61 -21.91 -13.35
CA ARG A 261 -7.88 -21.32 -12.86
C ARG A 261 -7.65 -19.95 -12.23
N LEU A 262 -7.21 -19.00 -13.05
CA LEU A 262 -6.88 -17.64 -12.64
C LEU A 262 -8.14 -16.79 -12.62
N VAL A 263 -8.38 -16.15 -11.48
CA VAL A 263 -9.31 -15.03 -11.37
C VAL A 263 -8.52 -13.75 -11.63
N VAL A 264 -9.10 -12.83 -12.40
CA VAL A 264 -8.55 -11.49 -12.63
C VAL A 264 -9.57 -10.50 -12.09
N PHE A 265 -9.14 -9.60 -11.24
CA PHE A 265 -9.99 -8.53 -10.72
C PHE A 265 -9.41 -7.19 -11.16
N VAL A 266 -10.25 -6.31 -11.70
CA VAL A 266 -9.84 -4.93 -11.98
C VAL A 266 -10.60 -3.97 -11.08
N THR A 267 -9.86 -3.09 -10.40
CA THR A 267 -10.45 -2.10 -9.50
C THR A 267 -11.24 -1.06 -10.28
N HIS A 268 -10.71 -0.59 -11.41
CA HIS A 268 -11.36 0.35 -12.32
C HIS A 268 -10.69 0.34 -13.72
N HIS A 269 -11.18 1.17 -14.63
CA HIS A 269 -10.87 1.11 -16.07
C HIS A 269 -9.64 1.91 -16.53
N HIS A 270 -8.96 2.64 -15.64
CA HIS A 270 -7.82 3.46 -16.09
C HIS A 270 -6.69 2.57 -16.64
N HIS A 271 -6.00 3.11 -17.63
CA HIS A 271 -5.01 2.38 -18.45
C HIS A 271 -3.96 1.66 -17.62
N ASP A 272 -3.45 2.31 -16.58
CA ASP A 272 -2.44 1.78 -15.69
C ASP A 272 -2.93 0.65 -14.78
N HIS A 273 -4.21 0.27 -14.86
CA HIS A 273 -4.80 -0.91 -14.20
C HIS A 273 -5.18 -2.01 -15.19
N VAL A 274 -5.43 -1.68 -16.46
CA VAL A 274 -6.03 -2.62 -17.44
C VAL A 274 -5.16 -2.92 -18.67
N ASP A 275 -4.13 -2.11 -18.97
CA ASP A 275 -3.34 -2.22 -20.22
C ASP A 275 -2.65 -3.61 -20.40
N GLY A 276 -2.47 -4.38 -19.32
CA GLY A 276 -1.92 -5.74 -19.39
C GLY A 276 -2.96 -6.88 -19.49
N LEU A 277 -4.27 -6.59 -19.53
CA LEU A 277 -5.31 -7.62 -19.67
C LEU A 277 -5.12 -8.50 -20.91
N SER A 278 -4.66 -7.94 -22.02
CA SER A 278 -4.39 -8.67 -23.26
C SER A 278 -3.30 -9.73 -23.09
N VAL A 279 -2.33 -9.50 -22.20
CA VAL A 279 -1.29 -10.47 -21.84
C VAL A 279 -1.92 -11.61 -21.03
N ILE A 280 -2.80 -11.29 -20.08
CA ILE A 280 -3.52 -12.31 -19.31
C ILE A 280 -4.33 -13.21 -20.24
N GLN A 281 -5.16 -12.61 -21.11
CA GLN A 281 -6.02 -13.35 -22.04
C GLN A 281 -5.21 -14.26 -22.98
N LYS A 282 -4.03 -13.81 -23.41
CA LYS A 282 -3.17 -14.59 -24.32
C LYS A 282 -2.49 -15.78 -23.64
N TYR A 283 -2.04 -15.60 -22.39
CA TYR A 283 -1.22 -16.61 -21.69
C TYR A 283 -1.99 -17.42 -20.66
N ASN A 284 -3.18 -16.99 -20.30
CA ASN A 284 -4.15 -17.73 -19.51
C ASN A 284 -5.58 -17.50 -20.07
N PRO A 285 -5.91 -18.14 -21.21
CA PRO A 285 -7.17 -17.90 -21.93
C PRO A 285 -8.43 -18.37 -21.17
N ASP A 286 -8.26 -19.18 -20.13
CA ASP A 286 -9.34 -19.68 -19.28
C ASP A 286 -9.58 -18.76 -18.06
N ALA A 287 -8.84 -17.64 -17.96
CA ALA A 287 -8.97 -16.72 -16.85
C ALA A 287 -10.35 -16.05 -16.79
N THR A 288 -10.88 -15.90 -15.58
CA THR A 288 -12.18 -15.25 -15.35
C THR A 288 -11.96 -13.80 -14.90
N LEU A 289 -12.39 -12.83 -15.72
CA LEU A 289 -12.33 -11.41 -15.37
C LEU A 289 -13.55 -10.99 -14.55
N LEU A 290 -13.29 -10.34 -13.41
CA LEU A 290 -14.27 -9.74 -12.51
C LEU A 290 -14.08 -8.23 -12.50
N ALA A 291 -15.18 -7.51 -12.70
CA ALA A 291 -15.17 -6.06 -12.78
C ALA A 291 -16.57 -5.48 -12.58
N HIS A 292 -16.64 -4.23 -12.14
CA HIS A 292 -17.91 -3.49 -12.16
C HIS A 292 -18.37 -3.22 -13.60
N GLU A 293 -19.68 -3.16 -13.84
CA GLU A 293 -20.22 -2.95 -15.19
C GLU A 293 -19.77 -1.61 -15.82
N ASN A 294 -19.73 -0.53 -15.04
CA ASN A 294 -19.24 0.77 -15.51
C ASN A 294 -17.75 0.77 -15.88
N THR A 295 -16.97 -0.05 -15.17
CA THR A 295 -15.56 -0.26 -15.48
C THR A 295 -15.43 -1.00 -16.81
N MET A 296 -16.16 -2.10 -16.99
CA MET A 296 -16.12 -2.88 -18.24
C MET A 296 -16.61 -2.12 -19.47
N ARG A 297 -17.60 -1.22 -19.32
CA ARG A 297 -18.07 -0.37 -20.42
C ARG A 297 -16.98 0.54 -21.00
N ARG A 298 -15.89 0.77 -20.25
CA ARG A 298 -14.76 1.65 -20.62
C ARG A 298 -13.48 0.91 -20.96
N ILE A 299 -13.45 -0.42 -20.84
CA ILE A 299 -12.32 -1.26 -21.25
C ILE A 299 -12.47 -1.63 -22.73
N SER A 300 -11.40 -1.50 -23.52
CA SER A 300 -11.45 -1.83 -24.95
C SER A 300 -11.56 -3.34 -25.17
N LYS A 301 -12.24 -3.73 -26.26
CA LYS A 301 -12.24 -5.12 -26.72
C LYS A 301 -10.85 -5.63 -27.13
N ASP A 302 -9.94 -4.70 -27.47
CA ASP A 302 -8.54 -5.04 -27.75
C ASP A 302 -7.78 -5.44 -26.48
N ASP A 303 -8.21 -4.93 -25.31
CA ASP A 303 -7.64 -5.26 -24.01
C ASP A 303 -8.25 -6.56 -23.46
N TRP A 304 -9.57 -6.71 -23.59
CA TRP A 304 -10.29 -7.93 -23.20
C TRP A 304 -11.49 -8.20 -24.10
N SER A 305 -11.45 -9.32 -24.83
CA SER A 305 -12.53 -9.70 -25.76
C SER A 305 -13.37 -10.90 -25.30
N LEU A 306 -13.00 -11.54 -24.20
CA LEU A 306 -13.78 -12.63 -23.59
C LEU A 306 -14.94 -12.09 -22.77
N GLY A 307 -15.80 -13.01 -22.29
CA GLY A 307 -16.81 -12.67 -21.29
C GLY A 307 -16.17 -12.19 -19.98
N TYR A 308 -17.00 -11.58 -19.12
CA TYR A 308 -16.61 -11.17 -17.78
C TYR A 308 -17.75 -11.47 -16.80
N THR A 309 -17.42 -11.52 -15.52
CA THR A 309 -18.38 -11.64 -14.41
C THR A 309 -18.53 -10.27 -13.76
N SER A 310 -19.75 -9.70 -13.82
CA SER A 310 -20.02 -8.41 -13.19
C SER A 310 -20.09 -8.56 -11.68
N VAL A 311 -19.45 -7.64 -10.96
CA VAL A 311 -19.54 -7.52 -9.50
C VAL A 311 -20.13 -6.18 -9.10
N THR A 312 -20.89 -6.15 -8.01
CA THR A 312 -21.69 -5.00 -7.56
C THR A 312 -21.31 -4.53 -6.15
N GLY A 313 -20.51 -5.31 -5.42
CA GLY A 313 -20.16 -5.08 -4.03
C GLY A 313 -20.88 -6.08 -3.13
N ASP A 314 -20.17 -6.56 -2.11
CA ASP A 314 -20.61 -7.56 -1.11
C ASP A 314 -20.52 -9.03 -1.55
N GLU A 315 -20.14 -9.31 -2.78
CA GLU A 315 -19.81 -10.67 -3.21
C GLU A 315 -18.48 -11.17 -2.60
N ASP A 316 -18.32 -12.48 -2.53
CA ASP A 316 -17.08 -13.11 -2.11
C ASP A 316 -16.46 -13.94 -3.24
N ILE A 317 -15.13 -13.84 -3.35
CA ILE A 317 -14.27 -14.59 -4.26
C ILE A 317 -13.50 -15.61 -3.42
N TYR A 318 -13.42 -16.85 -3.89
CA TYR A 318 -12.67 -17.92 -3.25
C TYR A 318 -11.41 -18.26 -4.02
N ILE A 319 -10.24 -18.13 -3.39
CA ILE A 319 -8.94 -18.38 -3.99
C ILE A 319 -8.17 -19.37 -3.13
N GLY A 320 -8.11 -20.65 -3.55
CA GLY A 320 -7.33 -21.70 -2.90
C GLY A 320 -7.38 -21.71 -1.36
N GLY A 321 -8.58 -21.65 -0.77
CA GLY A 321 -8.77 -21.64 0.69
C GLY A 321 -8.88 -20.27 1.35
N GLN A 322 -8.66 -19.19 0.59
CA GLN A 322 -8.75 -17.81 1.05
C GLN A 322 -10.03 -17.15 0.52
N ARG A 323 -10.63 -16.27 1.33
CA ARG A 323 -11.83 -15.52 0.96
C ARG A 323 -11.50 -14.04 0.79
N LEU A 324 -11.86 -13.49 -0.35
CA LEU A 324 -11.75 -12.07 -0.65
C LEU A 324 -13.15 -11.48 -0.85
N ARG A 325 -13.47 -10.41 -0.13
CA ARG A 325 -14.75 -9.73 -0.26
C ARG A 325 -14.62 -8.53 -1.19
N VAL A 326 -15.49 -8.48 -2.20
CA VAL A 326 -15.60 -7.36 -3.13
C VAL A 326 -16.28 -6.19 -2.42
N ILE A 327 -15.68 -5.01 -2.51
CA ILE A 327 -16.18 -3.80 -1.86
C ILE A 327 -16.49 -2.76 -2.93
N PHE A 328 -17.77 -2.44 -3.15
CA PHE A 328 -18.11 -1.27 -3.96
C PHE A 328 -17.59 -0.01 -3.25
N ALA A 329 -16.79 0.77 -3.98
CA ALA A 329 -15.98 1.86 -3.45
C ALA A 329 -15.95 3.05 -4.43
N PRO A 330 -17.12 3.61 -4.82
CA PRO A 330 -17.17 4.70 -5.76
C PRO A 330 -16.57 5.99 -5.18
N GLY A 331 -16.32 6.95 -6.06
CA GLY A 331 -15.79 8.27 -5.71
C GLY A 331 -14.59 8.63 -6.57
N HIS A 332 -13.64 7.71 -6.75
CA HIS A 332 -12.57 7.86 -7.75
C HIS A 332 -13.14 7.79 -9.17
N THR A 333 -13.91 6.73 -9.44
CA THR A 333 -14.77 6.58 -10.62
C THR A 333 -16.11 5.98 -10.17
N ASP A 334 -17.12 6.00 -11.04
CA ASP A 334 -18.45 5.41 -10.80
C ASP A 334 -18.49 3.86 -10.86
N GLY A 335 -17.35 3.21 -11.11
CA GLY A 335 -17.19 1.77 -11.13
C GLY A 335 -16.03 1.26 -10.30
N HIS A 336 -15.46 2.12 -9.44
CA HIS A 336 -14.30 1.78 -8.63
C HIS A 336 -14.67 0.76 -7.54
N MET A 337 -13.86 -0.30 -7.44
CA MET A 337 -14.01 -1.39 -6.49
C MET A 337 -12.75 -1.56 -5.64
N GLY A 338 -12.93 -1.92 -4.37
CA GLY A 338 -11.88 -2.43 -3.50
C GLY A 338 -12.04 -3.94 -3.26
N LEU A 339 -11.02 -4.55 -2.66
CA LEU A 339 -11.03 -5.97 -2.33
C LEU A 339 -10.45 -6.21 -0.93
N LEU A 340 -11.25 -6.79 -0.03
CA LEU A 340 -10.84 -7.09 1.34
C LEU A 340 -10.41 -8.55 1.46
N HIS A 341 -9.13 -8.80 1.68
CA HIS A 341 -8.63 -10.13 1.99
C HIS A 341 -8.96 -10.47 3.46
N ARG A 342 -9.92 -11.39 3.67
CA ARG A 342 -10.47 -11.63 5.02
C ARG A 342 -9.47 -12.26 5.97
N ASN A 343 -8.55 -13.10 5.47
CA ASN A 343 -7.57 -13.79 6.30
C ASN A 343 -6.61 -12.80 6.98
N THR A 344 -6.11 -11.80 6.24
CA THR A 344 -5.15 -10.81 6.78
C THR A 344 -5.82 -9.49 7.17
N ASN A 345 -7.12 -9.37 6.96
CA ASN A 345 -7.89 -8.12 7.04
C ASN A 345 -7.23 -6.96 6.28
N SER A 346 -6.63 -7.24 5.13
CA SER A 346 -5.96 -6.23 4.30
C SER A 346 -6.88 -5.78 3.19
N LEU A 347 -6.97 -4.46 3.00
CA LEU A 347 -7.84 -3.87 2.00
C LEU A 347 -7.00 -3.39 0.82
N ILE A 348 -7.23 -3.98 -0.35
CA ILE A 348 -6.79 -3.46 -1.63
C ILE A 348 -7.72 -2.30 -1.98
N VAL A 349 -7.19 -1.08 -1.95
CA VAL A 349 -7.99 0.15 -2.02
C VAL A 349 -8.07 0.76 -3.43
N GLY A 350 -7.44 0.13 -4.42
CA GLY A 350 -7.35 0.69 -5.76
C GLY A 350 -6.70 2.08 -5.74
N ASP A 351 -7.37 3.02 -6.39
CA ASP A 351 -6.99 4.43 -6.49
C ASP A 351 -7.77 5.35 -5.54
N HIS A 352 -8.56 4.77 -4.63
CA HIS A 352 -9.20 5.55 -3.56
C HIS A 352 -8.17 6.25 -2.66
N CYS A 353 -7.01 5.61 -2.46
CA CYS A 353 -5.87 6.11 -1.70
C CYS A 353 -4.58 5.69 -2.40
N VAL A 354 -3.55 6.53 -2.32
CA VAL A 354 -2.21 6.28 -2.88
C VAL A 354 -1.14 6.49 -1.81
N GLY A 355 -0.02 5.78 -1.91
CA GLY A 355 1.00 5.74 -0.85
C GLY A 355 1.70 7.06 -0.56
N GLN A 356 1.57 8.06 -1.44
CA GLN A 356 2.08 9.41 -1.24
C GLN A 356 1.25 10.42 -2.03
N GLY A 357 0.92 11.56 -1.39
CA GLY A 357 0.13 12.62 -2.01
C GLY A 357 -1.37 12.42 -1.79
N SER A 358 -2.17 12.76 -2.80
CA SER A 358 -3.63 12.62 -2.79
C SER A 358 -4.08 11.90 -4.04
N ALA A 359 -5.12 11.07 -3.91
CA ALA A 359 -5.79 10.43 -5.02
C ALA A 359 -6.47 11.48 -5.92
N LEU A 360 -6.48 11.26 -7.22
CA LEU A 360 -7.31 12.01 -8.14
C LEU A 360 -8.74 11.43 -8.10
N LEU A 361 -9.76 12.21 -8.43
CA LEU A 361 -11.10 11.68 -8.72
C LEU A 361 -11.43 12.07 -10.15
N ASP A 362 -11.78 11.09 -10.97
CA ASP A 362 -12.01 11.29 -12.40
C ASP A 362 -13.45 11.76 -12.65
N ILE A 363 -13.62 13.09 -12.66
CA ILE A 363 -14.91 13.73 -12.94
C ILE A 363 -15.51 13.33 -14.31
N THR A 364 -14.69 12.87 -15.27
CA THR A 364 -15.17 12.45 -16.60
C THR A 364 -15.69 11.01 -16.62
N SER A 365 -15.35 10.24 -15.59
CA SER A 365 -15.80 8.86 -15.37
C SER A 365 -16.64 8.75 -14.08
N GLY A 366 -17.38 9.80 -13.75
CA GLY A 366 -18.34 9.80 -12.63
C GLY A 366 -17.72 9.95 -11.24
N GLY A 367 -16.45 10.33 -11.13
CA GLY A 367 -15.81 10.63 -9.86
C GLY A 367 -16.59 11.71 -9.07
N ASN A 368 -16.76 11.48 -7.77
CA ASN A 368 -17.69 12.20 -6.92
C ASN A 368 -17.17 12.30 -5.49
N MET A 369 -17.17 13.51 -4.91
CA MET A 369 -16.66 13.75 -3.56
C MET A 369 -17.58 13.18 -2.47
N THR A 370 -18.90 13.23 -2.64
CA THR A 370 -19.87 12.65 -1.70
C THR A 370 -19.64 11.14 -1.55
N GLU A 371 -19.54 10.44 -2.68
CA GLU A 371 -19.24 9.01 -2.71
C GLU A 371 -17.83 8.73 -2.16
N TYR A 372 -16.85 9.57 -2.46
CA TYR A 372 -15.52 9.45 -1.90
C TYR A 372 -15.51 9.52 -0.37
N PHE A 373 -16.23 10.47 0.22
CA PHE A 373 -16.39 10.57 1.67
C PHE A 373 -17.07 9.32 2.24
N GLN A 374 -18.18 8.88 1.64
CA GLN A 374 -18.91 7.68 2.07
C GLN A 374 -18.06 6.41 2.00
N THR A 375 -17.32 6.21 0.90
CA THR A 375 -16.38 5.10 0.73
C THR A 375 -15.27 5.15 1.77
N THR A 376 -14.75 6.33 2.09
CA THR A 376 -13.69 6.48 3.11
C THR A 376 -14.20 6.10 4.50
N TYR A 377 -15.41 6.49 4.89
CA TYR A 377 -16.03 6.05 6.14
C TYR A 377 -16.32 4.55 6.15
N LYS A 378 -16.82 4.00 5.03
CA LYS A 378 -16.99 2.55 4.87
C LYS A 378 -15.68 1.81 5.10
N PHE A 379 -14.55 2.31 4.59
CA PHE A 379 -13.24 1.71 4.82
C PHE A 379 -12.76 1.84 6.27
N LEU A 380 -13.08 2.93 6.96
CA LEU A 380 -12.83 3.07 8.40
C LEU A 380 -13.62 2.04 9.22
N ASP A 381 -14.89 1.83 8.87
CA ASP A 381 -15.79 0.87 9.53
C ASP A 381 -15.34 -0.59 9.30
N LEU A 382 -14.77 -0.89 8.14
CA LEU A 382 -14.13 -2.19 7.87
C LEU A 382 -12.91 -2.44 8.77
N SER A 383 -12.31 -1.38 9.34
CA SER A 383 -11.14 -1.43 10.23
C SER A 383 -10.04 -2.36 9.70
N PRO A 384 -9.54 -2.16 8.47
CA PRO A 384 -8.51 -3.01 7.89
C PRO A 384 -7.22 -2.92 8.72
N HIS A 385 -6.39 -3.95 8.64
CA HIS A 385 -5.06 -4.00 9.26
C HIS A 385 -3.96 -3.42 8.38
N ALA A 386 -4.19 -3.31 7.08
CA ALA A 386 -3.30 -2.66 6.13
C ALA A 386 -4.10 -2.16 4.93
N LEU A 387 -3.67 -1.04 4.33
CA LEU A 387 -4.15 -0.62 3.02
C LEU A 387 -3.10 -0.91 1.97
N ILE A 388 -3.53 -1.53 0.88
CA ILE A 388 -2.71 -1.84 -0.29
C ILE A 388 -3.18 -0.93 -1.43
N PRO A 389 -2.54 0.24 -1.61
CA PRO A 389 -2.81 1.10 -2.75
C PRO A 389 -2.23 0.50 -4.03
N MET A 390 -2.78 0.90 -5.16
CA MET A 390 -2.21 0.54 -6.47
C MET A 390 -0.98 1.36 -6.82
N HIS A 391 -0.73 2.47 -6.11
CA HIS A 391 0.46 3.28 -6.29
C HIS A 391 1.17 3.53 -4.97
N GLY A 392 2.47 3.22 -4.90
CA GLY A 392 3.30 3.36 -3.71
C GLY A 392 3.28 2.15 -2.78
N ARG A 393 3.83 2.33 -1.57
CA ARG A 393 3.98 1.26 -0.56
C ARG A 393 2.67 0.97 0.15
N ILE A 394 2.59 -0.22 0.72
CA ILE A 394 1.54 -0.62 1.67
C ILE A 394 1.55 0.34 2.86
N ASN A 395 0.36 0.71 3.32
CA ASN A 395 0.17 1.52 4.52
C ASN A 395 -0.19 0.63 5.71
N LEU A 396 0.59 0.74 6.79
CA LEU A 396 0.43 -0.03 8.04
C LEU A 396 -0.38 0.71 9.12
N TRP A 397 -0.87 1.92 8.82
CA TRP A 397 -1.67 2.77 9.70
C TRP A 397 -2.96 3.20 8.97
N PRO A 398 -3.81 2.22 8.61
CA PRO A 398 -4.96 2.41 7.74
C PRO A 398 -5.90 3.54 8.20
N LYS A 399 -6.25 3.57 9.49
CA LYS A 399 -7.17 4.57 10.03
C LYS A 399 -6.55 5.95 9.96
N GLN A 400 -5.27 6.07 10.30
CA GLN A 400 -4.55 7.32 10.13
C GLN A 400 -4.56 7.79 8.68
N MET A 401 -4.27 6.91 7.71
CA MET A 401 -4.24 7.30 6.29
C MET A 401 -5.62 7.81 5.83
N LEU A 402 -6.68 7.05 6.11
CA LEU A 402 -8.05 7.40 5.71
C LEU A 402 -8.51 8.71 6.35
N CYS A 403 -8.26 8.90 7.65
CA CYS A 403 -8.56 10.16 8.34
C CYS A 403 -7.76 11.34 7.79
N GLY A 404 -6.49 11.11 7.43
CA GLY A 404 -5.67 12.12 6.78
C GLY A 404 -6.26 12.57 5.44
N TYR A 405 -6.78 11.64 4.64
CA TYR A 405 -7.49 11.96 3.41
C TYR A 405 -8.78 12.74 3.66
N LEU A 406 -9.61 12.34 4.62
CA LEU A 406 -10.81 13.09 5.03
C LEU A 406 -10.45 14.53 5.42
N LYS A 407 -9.46 14.70 6.32
CA LYS A 407 -9.00 16.00 6.81
C LYS A 407 -8.48 16.87 5.66
N ASN A 408 -7.69 16.30 4.76
CA ASN A 408 -7.15 17.02 3.60
C ASN A 408 -8.26 17.53 2.67
N ARG A 409 -9.28 16.70 2.40
CA ARG A 409 -10.43 17.07 1.56
C ARG A 409 -11.28 18.16 2.22
N ARG A 410 -11.59 18.03 3.52
CA ARG A 410 -12.32 19.08 4.26
C ARG A 410 -11.55 20.39 4.34
N SER A 411 -10.24 20.33 4.53
CA SER A 411 -9.38 21.52 4.53
C SER A 411 -9.40 22.21 3.16
N ARG A 412 -9.44 21.43 2.07
CA ARG A 412 -9.59 21.98 0.71
C ARG A 412 -10.95 22.67 0.52
N GLU A 413 -12.02 22.09 1.04
CA GLU A 413 -13.36 22.71 1.02
C GLU A 413 -13.41 24.01 1.80
N ALA A 414 -12.81 24.06 2.98
CA ALA A 414 -12.72 25.29 3.77
C ALA A 414 -11.96 26.39 3.01
N ASN A 415 -10.86 26.05 2.33
CA ASN A 415 -10.11 27.00 1.51
C ASN A 415 -10.90 27.49 0.29
N ILE A 416 -11.68 26.62 -0.35
CA ILE A 416 -12.57 26.97 -1.47
C ILE A 416 -13.68 27.90 -1.00
N LEU A 417 -14.34 27.60 0.12
CA LEU A 417 -15.36 28.47 0.71
C LEU A 417 -14.80 29.85 1.03
N LYS A 418 -13.61 29.90 1.65
CA LYS A 418 -12.93 31.17 1.95
C LYS A 418 -12.64 31.98 0.69
N ALA A 419 -12.25 31.34 -0.41
CA ALA A 419 -12.05 32.01 -1.69
C ALA A 419 -13.35 32.64 -2.21
N ILE A 420 -14.45 31.88 -2.17
CA ILE A 420 -15.78 32.30 -2.64
C ILE A 420 -16.33 33.44 -1.78
N GLU A 421 -16.26 33.31 -0.45
CA GLU A 421 -16.64 34.37 0.49
C GLU A 421 -15.79 35.63 0.34
N GLY A 422 -14.52 35.46 -0.07
CA GLY A 422 -13.60 36.54 -0.44
C GLY A 422 -13.89 37.18 -1.80
N GLY A 423 -14.93 36.74 -2.52
CA GLY A 423 -15.39 37.33 -3.78
C GLY A 423 -14.98 36.58 -5.05
N ALA A 424 -14.40 35.39 -4.96
CA ALA A 424 -14.15 34.55 -6.14
C ALA A 424 -15.46 34.14 -6.81
N LYS A 425 -15.60 34.39 -8.12
CA LYS A 425 -16.83 34.11 -8.89
C LYS A 425 -16.63 33.03 -9.95
N THR A 426 -15.40 32.84 -10.41
CA THR A 426 -15.05 31.91 -11.47
C THR A 426 -14.20 30.74 -10.96
N LEU A 427 -14.12 29.69 -11.77
CA LEU A 427 -13.21 28.57 -11.52
C LEU A 427 -11.76 29.03 -11.48
N PHE A 428 -11.38 29.97 -12.36
CA PHE A 428 -10.05 30.56 -12.36
C PHE A 428 -9.76 31.30 -11.05
N ASP A 429 -10.65 32.17 -10.58
CA ASP A 429 -10.47 32.91 -9.32
C ASP A 429 -10.24 31.94 -8.14
N THR A 430 -11.05 30.88 -8.11
CA THR A 430 -11.00 29.87 -7.05
C THR A 430 -9.70 29.08 -7.12
N VAL A 431 -9.28 28.61 -8.30
CA VAL A 431 -8.02 27.90 -8.49
C VAL A 431 -6.84 28.81 -8.14
N ALA A 432 -6.84 30.06 -8.62
CA ALA A 432 -5.77 31.02 -8.38
C ALA A 432 -5.60 31.33 -6.89
N TYR A 433 -6.69 31.37 -6.13
CA TYR A 433 -6.64 31.53 -4.67
C TYR A 433 -6.16 30.25 -3.97
N VAL A 434 -6.77 29.11 -4.28
CA VAL A 434 -6.59 27.85 -3.54
C VAL A 434 -5.27 27.15 -3.87
N TYR A 435 -4.70 27.42 -5.05
CA TYR A 435 -3.46 26.83 -5.56
C TYR A 435 -2.40 27.90 -5.89
N ALA A 436 -2.46 29.05 -5.21
CA ALA A 436 -1.53 30.18 -5.44
C ALA A 436 -0.05 29.78 -5.35
N ASP A 437 0.29 28.87 -4.43
CA ASP A 437 1.67 28.38 -4.19
C ASP A 437 2.02 27.14 -5.02
N VAL A 438 1.14 26.69 -5.93
CA VAL A 438 1.35 25.53 -6.79
C VAL A 438 1.72 26.00 -8.19
N ASP A 439 2.69 25.33 -8.81
CA ASP A 439 3.10 25.60 -10.19
C ASP A 439 1.88 25.62 -11.13
N ARG A 440 1.80 26.64 -11.98
CA ARG A 440 0.65 26.90 -12.86
C ARG A 440 0.39 25.78 -13.85
N SER A 441 1.39 24.99 -14.21
CA SER A 441 1.20 23.80 -15.05
C SER A 441 0.24 22.76 -14.43
N ALA A 442 0.10 22.77 -13.09
CA ALA A 442 -0.82 21.89 -12.37
C ALA A 442 -2.22 22.49 -12.17
N TRP A 443 -2.47 23.75 -12.56
CA TRP A 443 -3.75 24.41 -12.31
C TRP A 443 -4.90 23.83 -13.13
N ILE A 444 -4.62 23.35 -14.36
CA ILE A 444 -5.63 22.69 -15.18
C ILE A 444 -6.12 21.40 -14.50
N PRO A 445 -5.26 20.44 -14.10
CA PRO A 445 -5.68 19.30 -13.28
C PRO A 445 -6.35 19.71 -11.94
N ALA A 446 -5.82 20.72 -11.27
CA ALA A 446 -6.38 21.20 -10.00
C ALA A 446 -7.82 21.73 -10.15
N SER A 447 -8.17 22.29 -11.31
CA SER A 447 -9.51 22.80 -11.58
C SER A 447 -10.59 21.71 -11.52
N SER A 448 -10.29 20.49 -12.00
CA SER A 448 -11.20 19.34 -11.85
C SER A 448 -11.44 19.02 -10.38
N ASN A 449 -10.40 19.09 -9.55
CA ASN A 449 -10.52 18.89 -8.11
C ASN A 449 -11.37 19.98 -7.44
N VAL A 450 -11.19 21.26 -7.81
CA VAL A 450 -12.03 22.36 -7.31
C VAL A 450 -13.49 22.14 -7.67
N ARG A 451 -13.79 21.75 -8.91
CA ARG A 451 -15.16 21.49 -9.37
C ARG A 451 -15.85 20.40 -8.55
N LEU A 452 -15.15 19.31 -8.24
CA LEU A 452 -15.67 18.23 -7.39
C LEU A 452 -16.05 18.72 -5.99
N HIS A 453 -15.19 19.55 -5.37
CA HIS A 453 -15.48 20.13 -4.06
C HIS A 453 -16.62 21.14 -4.11
N VAL A 454 -16.68 22.01 -5.12
CA VAL A 454 -17.78 22.98 -5.27
C VAL A 454 -19.12 22.25 -5.47
N ALA A 455 -19.14 21.19 -6.27
CA ALA A 455 -20.33 20.36 -6.45
C ALA A 455 -20.78 19.72 -5.12
N HIS A 456 -19.84 19.22 -4.31
CA HIS A 456 -20.14 18.67 -2.98
C HIS A 456 -20.70 19.72 -2.02
N LEU A 457 -20.07 20.90 -1.96
CA LEU A 457 -20.54 22.02 -1.14
C LEU A 457 -21.92 22.50 -1.57
N ALA A 458 -22.21 22.50 -2.87
CA ALA A 458 -23.54 22.82 -3.40
C ALA A 458 -24.60 21.82 -2.94
N GLN A 459 -24.31 20.51 -3.03
CA GLN A 459 -25.19 19.44 -2.57
C GLN A 459 -25.47 19.54 -1.06
N GLN A 460 -24.50 20.00 -0.27
CA GLN A 460 -24.65 20.24 1.16
C GLN A 460 -25.29 21.59 1.52
N HIS A 461 -25.67 22.40 0.54
CA HIS A 461 -26.18 23.77 0.73
C HIS A 461 -25.23 24.69 1.52
N LYS A 462 -23.92 24.49 1.36
CA LYS A 462 -22.87 25.26 2.05
C LYS A 462 -22.30 26.44 1.26
N LEU A 463 -22.61 26.54 -0.04
CA LEU A 463 -22.19 27.69 -0.84
C LEU A 463 -22.98 28.95 -0.45
N PRO A 464 -22.38 30.15 -0.53
CA PRO A 464 -23.10 31.41 -0.33
C PRO A 464 -24.33 31.53 -1.25
N LYS A 465 -25.41 32.14 -0.75
CA LYS A 465 -26.71 32.20 -1.46
C LYS A 465 -26.64 32.95 -2.80
N ASP A 466 -25.72 33.89 -2.92
CA ASP A 466 -25.48 34.72 -4.10
C ASP A 466 -24.42 34.14 -5.06
N PHE A 467 -23.82 32.99 -4.72
CA PHE A 467 -22.86 32.33 -5.58
C PHE A 467 -23.55 31.65 -6.78
N SER A 468 -23.19 32.08 -7.99
CA SER A 468 -23.73 31.54 -9.24
C SER A 468 -22.93 30.34 -9.74
N LEU A 469 -23.48 29.12 -9.56
CA LEU A 469 -22.90 27.90 -10.14
C LEU A 469 -22.81 27.97 -11.66
N GLN A 470 -23.78 28.58 -12.33
CA GLN A 470 -23.75 28.76 -13.78
C GLN A 470 -22.54 29.60 -14.22
N THR A 471 -22.24 30.69 -13.51
CA THR A 471 -21.07 31.54 -13.81
C THR A 471 -19.77 30.77 -13.55
N PHE A 472 -19.71 30.04 -12.45
CA PHE A 472 -18.55 29.19 -12.12
C PHE A 472 -18.30 28.11 -13.18
N ASP A 473 -19.32 27.33 -13.55
CA ASP A 473 -19.19 26.21 -14.49
C ASP A 473 -18.90 26.69 -15.92
N SER A 474 -19.53 27.77 -16.37
CA SER A 474 -19.29 28.34 -17.70
C SER A 474 -17.88 28.90 -17.88
N SER A 475 -17.18 29.22 -16.78
CA SER A 475 -15.81 29.74 -16.82
C SER A 475 -14.75 28.68 -17.11
N LEU A 476 -15.11 27.38 -17.16
CA LEU A 476 -14.18 26.29 -17.49
C LEU A 476 -13.54 26.48 -18.87
N VAL A 477 -14.31 26.92 -19.87
CA VAL A 477 -13.81 27.12 -21.25
C VAL A 477 -12.72 28.21 -21.29
N ALA A 478 -12.87 29.26 -20.48
CA ALA A 478 -11.91 30.36 -20.40
C ALA A 478 -10.69 30.04 -19.50
N LEU A 479 -10.72 28.94 -18.74
CA LEU A 479 -9.68 28.62 -17.77
C LEU A 479 -8.31 28.44 -18.44
N ALA A 480 -8.24 27.61 -19.50
CA ALA A 480 -6.98 27.32 -20.19
C ALA A 480 -6.37 28.59 -20.79
N ASP A 481 -7.20 29.42 -21.43
CA ASP A 481 -6.77 30.71 -21.99
C ASP A 481 -6.27 31.68 -20.92
N ASN A 482 -6.91 31.70 -19.75
CA ASN A 482 -6.52 32.58 -18.65
C ASN A 482 -5.23 32.11 -17.97
N VAL A 483 -5.05 30.80 -17.81
CA VAL A 483 -3.79 30.23 -17.29
C VAL A 483 -2.64 30.48 -18.27
N GLY A 484 -2.87 30.37 -19.58
CA GLY A 484 -1.85 30.65 -20.60
C GLY A 484 -1.43 32.13 -20.70
N LYS A 485 -2.24 33.06 -20.18
CA LYS A 485 -1.94 34.50 -20.15
C LYS A 485 -1.19 34.96 -18.91
N LEU A 486 -1.13 34.13 -17.86
CA LEU A 486 -0.43 34.40 -16.60
C LEU A 486 1.06 34.09 -16.72
#